data_AF-A0A1V5FF00-F1
#
_entry.id   AF-A0A1V5FF00-F1
#
_cell.length_a   1.000
_cell.length_b   1.000
_cell.length_c   1.000
_cell.angle_alpha   90.00
_cell.angle_beta   90.00
_cell.angle_gamma   90.00
#
_symmetry.space_group_name_H-M   'P 1'
#
loop_
_entity.id
_entity.type
_entity.pdbx_description
1 polymer ?
#
loop_
_entity_poly.entity_id
_entity_poly.type
_entity_poly.pdbx_seq_one_letter_code
_entity_poly.pdbx_strand_id
1 'polypeptide(L)'
;MWGNATTMPGKKSSNPQLDIRIGTLVNGMQRDVAGYIRAILPHGFESLQLTFNAGVVDLDLKKLAASVKAAIGDADVVISALGIYANPLESGEDDRKAALGWRKLIDAAHLFGAGLVSGFTGRLRGQPIDHHTHMTVTETPQRGERPVIEQLLVSRRDRRQNVQSHHAKLPRRVIRRPQASGALWICS
;
A
#
# COMPACT_ATOMS: atom_id res chain seq x y z
N MET A 1 -20.08 16.47 -5.55
CA MET A 1 -20.77 15.16 -5.52
C MET A 1 -20.23 14.35 -6.69
N TRP A 2 -19.46 13.29 -6.44
CA TRP A 2 -19.37 12.24 -7.44
C TRP A 2 -20.78 11.67 -7.51
N GLY A 3 -21.46 11.87 -8.64
CA GLY A 3 -22.74 11.20 -8.86
C GLY A 3 -22.53 9.73 -8.58
N ASN A 4 -23.55 9.09 -7.99
CA ASN A 4 -23.64 7.64 -7.98
C ASN A 4 -23.74 7.19 -9.45
N ALA A 5 -22.61 7.18 -10.14
CA ALA A 5 -22.38 6.25 -11.20
C ALA A 5 -22.32 4.91 -10.45
N THR A 6 -23.47 4.26 -10.35
CA THR A 6 -23.52 2.84 -10.60
C THR A 6 -22.66 2.66 -11.85
N THR A 7 -21.38 2.38 -11.65
CA THR A 7 -20.48 1.96 -12.71
C THR A 7 -21.26 0.85 -13.39
N MET A 8 -21.75 1.12 -14.59
CA MET A 8 -22.32 0.06 -15.42
C MET A 8 -21.26 -1.02 -15.38
N PRO A 9 -21.56 -2.23 -14.89
CA PRO A 9 -20.55 -3.26 -14.78
C PRO A 9 -20.01 -3.41 -16.19
N GLY A 10 -18.75 -3.02 -16.40
CA GLY A 10 -18.05 -3.20 -17.66
C GLY A 10 -18.37 -4.61 -18.12
N LYS A 11 -18.80 -4.74 -19.38
CA LYS A 11 -19.45 -5.94 -19.92
C LYS A 11 -18.65 -7.18 -19.51
N LYS A 12 -19.06 -7.82 -18.41
CA LYS A 12 -18.30 -8.92 -17.83
C LYS A 12 -18.28 -10.03 -18.86
N SER A 13 -17.10 -10.31 -19.36
CA SER A 13 -16.92 -11.39 -20.31
C SER A 13 -17.24 -12.71 -19.62
N SER A 14 -17.83 -13.67 -20.34
CA SER A 14 -18.08 -15.02 -19.81
C SER A 14 -16.77 -15.79 -19.52
N ASN A 15 -15.63 -15.24 -19.98
CA ASN A 15 -14.29 -15.72 -19.66
C ASN A 15 -13.60 -14.74 -18.70
N PRO A 16 -13.45 -15.06 -17.40
CA PRO A 16 -12.86 -14.16 -16.42
C PRO A 16 -11.44 -13.70 -16.74
N GLN A 17 -10.69 -14.42 -17.59
CA GLN A 17 -9.38 -13.98 -18.07
C GLN A 17 -9.43 -12.72 -18.95
N LEU A 18 -10.56 -12.49 -19.63
CA LEU A 18 -10.78 -11.32 -20.48
C LEU A 18 -11.37 -10.13 -19.69
N ASP A 19 -11.57 -10.26 -18.37
CA ASP A 19 -12.11 -9.22 -17.48
C ASP A 19 -10.99 -8.45 -16.74
N ILE A 20 -9.72 -8.81 -16.99
CA ILE A 20 -8.56 -8.15 -16.39
C ILE A 20 -8.25 -6.87 -17.17
N ARG A 21 -8.50 -5.72 -16.55
CA ARG A 21 -8.15 -4.40 -17.11
C ARG A 21 -6.63 -4.25 -17.29
N ILE A 22 -6.23 -3.76 -18.45
CA ILE A 22 -4.84 -3.37 -18.69
C ILE A 22 -4.59 -1.99 -18.08
N GLY A 23 -3.58 -1.89 -17.22
CA GLY A 23 -3.30 -0.67 -16.49
C GLY A 23 -1.86 -0.18 -16.56
N THR A 24 -1.67 1.08 -16.18
CA THR A 24 -0.34 1.70 -16.09
C THR A 24 -0.18 2.59 -14.86
N LEU A 25 1.07 2.88 -14.52
CA LEU A 25 1.43 3.76 -13.42
C LEU A 25 1.60 5.20 -13.92
N VAL A 26 0.99 6.15 -13.21
CA VAL A 26 1.13 7.58 -13.46
C VAL A 26 1.85 8.21 -12.28
N ASN A 27 2.94 8.93 -12.53
CA ASN A 27 3.61 9.69 -11.47
C ASN A 27 2.69 10.82 -10.99
N GLY A 28 2.15 10.71 -9.78
CA GLY A 28 1.26 11.69 -9.17
C GLY A 28 1.97 12.95 -8.64
N MET A 29 3.30 12.94 -8.62
CA MET A 29 4.15 14.07 -8.18
C MET A 29 4.69 14.90 -9.35
N GLN A 30 4.42 14.51 -10.60
CA GLN A 30 4.89 15.28 -11.76
C GLN A 30 4.11 16.59 -11.90
N ARG A 31 4.72 17.57 -12.59
CA ARG A 31 4.17 18.93 -12.73
C ARG A 31 2.79 18.98 -13.40
N ASP A 32 2.58 18.19 -14.45
CA ASP A 32 1.32 18.14 -15.19
C ASP A 32 0.80 16.70 -15.32
N VAL A 33 0.22 16.18 -14.23
CA VAL A 33 -0.41 14.87 -14.20
C VAL A 33 -1.56 14.76 -15.20
N ALA A 34 -2.37 15.82 -15.31
CA ALA A 34 -3.55 15.83 -16.17
C ALA A 34 -3.19 15.81 -17.66
N GLY A 35 -2.17 16.56 -18.07
CA GLY A 35 -1.64 16.53 -19.43
C GLY A 35 -1.04 15.18 -19.80
N TYR A 36 -0.31 14.56 -18.87
CA TYR A 36 0.22 13.22 -19.07
C TYR A 36 -0.91 12.19 -19.26
N ILE A 37 -1.93 12.22 -18.41
CA ILE A 37 -3.10 11.34 -18.55
C ILE A 37 -3.75 11.50 -19.92
N ARG A 38 -4.03 12.74 -20.36
CA ARG A 38 -4.60 13.00 -21.69
C ARG A 38 -3.74 12.43 -22.82
N ALA A 39 -2.42 12.48 -22.69
CA ALA A 39 -1.51 11.95 -23.69
C ALA A 39 -1.54 10.41 -23.76
N ILE A 40 -1.74 9.72 -22.64
CA ILE A 40 -1.71 8.24 -22.60
C ILE A 40 -3.06 7.57 -22.83
N LEU A 41 -4.18 8.26 -22.60
CA LEU A 41 -5.53 7.68 -22.78
C LEU A 41 -5.75 7.06 -24.18
N PRO A 42 -5.28 7.66 -25.29
CA PRO A 42 -5.44 7.07 -26.62
C PRO A 42 -4.71 5.74 -26.84
N HIS A 43 -3.81 5.34 -25.92
CA HIS A 43 -3.06 4.08 -26.03
C HIS A 43 -3.81 2.86 -25.47
N GLY A 44 -5.05 3.02 -24.99
CA GLY A 44 -5.92 1.90 -24.61
C GLY A 44 -5.75 1.39 -23.18
N PHE A 45 -5.22 2.20 -22.26
CA PHE A 45 -5.21 1.84 -20.84
C PHE A 45 -6.61 1.96 -20.23
N GLU A 46 -7.04 0.94 -19.50
CA GLU A 46 -8.36 0.84 -18.87
C GLU A 46 -8.31 1.12 -17.36
N SER A 47 -7.10 1.11 -16.78
CA SER A 47 -6.90 1.47 -15.38
C SER A 47 -5.59 2.22 -15.14
N LEU A 48 -5.59 3.13 -14.16
CA LEU A 48 -4.42 3.92 -13.78
C LEU A 48 -4.18 3.79 -12.28
N GLN A 49 -2.92 3.68 -11.89
CA GLN A 49 -2.51 3.84 -10.49
C GLN A 49 -1.59 5.06 -10.36
N LEU A 50 -2.00 6.02 -9.52
CA LEU A 50 -1.17 7.20 -9.26
C LEU A 50 -0.14 6.88 -8.20
N THR A 51 1.13 7.18 -8.46
CA THR A 51 2.25 6.90 -7.54
C THR A 51 2.82 8.17 -6.92
N PHE A 52 3.14 8.09 -5.63
CA PHE A 52 3.55 9.22 -4.80
C PHE A 52 4.80 8.91 -3.98
N ASN A 53 5.53 9.97 -3.59
CA ASN A 53 6.61 9.91 -2.61
C ASN A 53 6.20 10.66 -1.32
N ALA A 54 7.12 10.81 -0.36
CA ALA A 54 6.84 11.47 0.92
C ALA A 54 6.35 12.93 0.79
N GLY A 55 6.66 13.63 -0.31
CA GLY A 55 6.23 15.00 -0.58
C GLY A 55 4.74 15.16 -0.86
N VAL A 56 3.97 14.06 -0.95
CA VAL A 56 2.50 14.11 -1.10
C VAL A 56 1.81 14.85 0.05
N VAL A 57 2.47 14.94 1.21
CA VAL A 57 2.01 15.70 2.38
C VAL A 57 1.76 17.18 2.06
N ASP A 58 2.45 17.74 1.07
CA ASP A 58 2.32 19.15 0.68
C ASP A 58 1.35 19.37 -0.50
N LEU A 59 0.89 18.28 -1.13
CA LEU A 59 0.08 18.34 -2.34
C LEU A 59 -1.41 18.57 -2.04
N ASP A 60 -2.08 19.45 -2.79
CA ASP A 60 -3.55 19.54 -2.74
C ASP A 60 -4.17 18.36 -3.52
N LEU A 61 -4.46 17.27 -2.80
CA LEU A 61 -5.05 16.05 -3.36
C LEU A 61 -6.47 16.28 -3.89
N LYS A 62 -7.23 17.24 -3.35
CA LYS A 62 -8.57 17.54 -3.83
C LYS A 62 -8.50 18.21 -5.21
N LYS A 63 -7.58 19.16 -5.37
CA LYS A 63 -7.32 19.80 -6.66
C LYS A 63 -6.75 18.79 -7.67
N LEU A 64 -5.83 17.93 -7.25
CA LEU A 64 -5.30 16.88 -8.11
C LEU A 64 -6.39 15.88 -8.54
N ALA A 65 -7.23 15.41 -7.62
CA ALA A 65 -8.32 14.51 -7.95
C ALA A 65 -9.29 15.11 -8.97
N ALA A 66 -9.60 16.41 -8.81
CA ALA A 66 -10.43 17.14 -9.77
C ALA A 66 -9.79 17.24 -11.16
N SER A 67 -8.48 17.53 -11.23
CA SER A 67 -7.77 17.64 -12.52
C SER A 67 -7.60 16.29 -13.21
N VAL A 68 -7.34 15.22 -12.44
CA VAL A 68 -7.29 13.83 -12.94
C VAL A 68 -8.65 13.42 -13.49
N LYS A 69 -9.73 13.66 -12.74
CA LYS A 69 -11.09 13.37 -13.20
C LYS A 69 -11.42 14.11 -14.50
N ALA A 70 -11.07 15.40 -14.58
CA ALA A 70 -11.28 16.18 -15.79
C ALA A 70 -10.42 15.70 -16.97
N ALA A 71 -9.23 15.17 -16.72
CA ALA A 71 -8.36 14.61 -17.75
C ALA A 71 -8.90 13.29 -18.31
N ILE A 72 -9.50 12.44 -17.47
CA ILE A 72 -10.15 11.19 -17.88
C ILE A 72 -11.43 11.48 -18.67
N GLY A 73 -12.21 12.48 -18.25
CA GLY A 73 -13.47 12.82 -18.92
C GLY A 73 -14.45 11.65 -18.89
N ASP A 74 -14.98 11.32 -20.07
CA ASP A 74 -15.95 10.23 -20.26
C ASP A 74 -15.31 8.88 -20.68
N ALA A 75 -13.98 8.78 -20.67
CA ALA A 75 -13.29 7.53 -21.00
C ALA A 75 -13.60 6.45 -19.94
N ASP A 76 -13.75 5.19 -20.36
CA ASP A 76 -13.90 4.03 -19.45
C ASP A 76 -12.54 3.65 -18.83
N VAL A 77 -12.01 4.57 -18.02
CA VAL A 77 -10.73 4.42 -17.32
C VAL A 77 -10.95 4.66 -15.84
N VAL A 78 -10.51 3.70 -15.02
CA VAL A 78 -10.64 3.78 -13.56
C VAL A 78 -9.31 4.10 -12.90
N ILE A 79 -9.34 4.83 -11.78
CA ILE A 79 -8.19 4.87 -10.87
C ILE A 79 -8.27 3.64 -9.98
N SER A 80 -7.43 2.63 -10.25
CA SER A 80 -7.47 1.35 -9.54
C SER A 80 -6.91 1.46 -8.12
N ALA A 81 -5.85 2.25 -7.93
CA ALA A 81 -5.21 2.44 -6.64
C ALA A 81 -4.43 3.76 -6.55
N LEU A 82 -4.13 4.18 -5.32
CA LEU A 82 -3.10 5.18 -5.04
C LEU A 82 -1.88 4.47 -4.42
N GLY A 83 -0.72 4.66 -5.01
CA GLY A 83 0.55 4.07 -4.58
C GLY A 83 1.43 5.07 -3.83
N ILE A 84 1.98 4.72 -2.69
CA ILE A 84 3.03 5.53 -2.03
C ILE A 84 4.29 4.71 -1.77
N TYR A 85 5.42 5.27 -2.19
CA TYR A 85 6.74 4.65 -2.08
C TYR A 85 7.62 5.53 -1.21
N ALA A 86 7.47 5.38 0.10
CA ALA A 86 8.23 6.10 1.11
C ALA A 86 8.30 5.26 2.39
N ASN A 87 9.34 5.42 3.20
CA ASN A 87 9.60 4.62 4.40
C ASN A 87 9.04 5.28 5.67
N PRO A 88 7.88 4.87 6.22
CA PRO A 88 7.32 5.43 7.46
C PRO A 88 7.84 4.77 8.74
N LEU A 89 8.83 3.87 8.67
CA LEU A 89 9.15 2.99 9.81
C LEU A 89 10.02 3.65 10.88
N GLU A 90 10.73 4.72 10.54
CA GLU A 90 11.67 5.41 11.41
C GLU A 90 11.12 6.78 11.88
N SER A 91 11.96 7.59 12.53
CA SER A 91 11.54 8.85 13.17
C SER A 91 12.21 10.09 12.60
N GLY A 92 12.93 9.96 11.48
CA GLY A 92 13.45 11.10 10.73
C GLY A 92 12.33 11.95 10.16
N GLU A 93 12.68 13.15 9.69
CA GLU A 93 11.71 14.07 9.09
C GLU A 93 10.99 13.44 7.90
N ASP A 94 11.74 12.83 6.98
CA ASP A 94 11.18 12.15 5.81
C ASP A 94 10.32 10.94 6.17
N ASP A 95 10.67 10.23 7.25
CA ASP A 95 9.92 9.06 7.71
C ASP A 95 8.56 9.50 8.29
N ARG A 96 8.54 10.64 9.01
CA ARG A 96 7.29 11.27 9.48
C ARG A 96 6.45 11.80 8.32
N LYS A 97 7.07 12.43 7.31
CA LYS A 97 6.37 12.87 6.09
C LYS A 97 5.78 11.67 5.35
N ALA A 98 6.49 10.55 5.27
CA ALA A 98 5.99 9.31 4.69
C ALA A 98 4.74 8.80 5.44
N ALA A 99 4.79 8.73 6.77
CA ALA A 99 3.66 8.31 7.59
C ALA A 99 2.43 9.22 7.42
N LEU A 100 2.63 10.54 7.38
CA LEU A 100 1.57 11.52 7.09
C LEU A 100 1.05 11.37 5.66
N GLY A 101 1.93 11.11 4.70
CA GLY A 101 1.56 10.88 3.31
C GLY A 101 0.66 9.67 3.13
N TRP A 102 0.98 8.55 3.80
CA TRP A 102 0.12 7.36 3.86
C TRP A 102 -1.28 7.72 4.37
N ARG A 103 -1.35 8.41 5.51
CA ARG A 103 -2.63 8.82 6.10
C ARG A 103 -3.43 9.70 5.14
N LYS A 104 -2.77 10.71 4.57
CA LYS A 104 -3.38 11.67 3.66
C LYS A 104 -3.95 11.00 2.39
N LEU A 105 -3.24 10.02 1.84
CA LEU A 105 -3.72 9.25 0.68
C LEU A 105 -4.90 8.36 1.03
N ILE A 106 -4.89 7.69 2.18
CA ILE A 106 -6.03 6.88 2.65
C ILE A 106 -7.27 7.76 2.81
N ASP A 107 -7.14 8.90 3.49
CA ASP A 107 -8.25 9.83 3.69
C ASP A 107 -8.77 10.40 2.35
N ALA A 108 -7.91 10.59 1.36
CA ALA A 108 -8.25 11.18 0.06
C ALA A 108 -8.61 10.16 -1.03
N ALA A 109 -8.42 8.85 -0.83
CA ALA A 109 -8.58 7.83 -1.88
C ALA A 109 -9.96 7.88 -2.57
N HIS A 110 -11.01 8.11 -1.77
CA HIS A 110 -12.37 8.26 -2.25
C HIS A 110 -12.56 9.45 -3.22
N LEU A 111 -11.72 10.49 -3.15
CA LEU A 111 -11.77 11.62 -4.08
C LEU A 111 -11.37 11.23 -5.51
N PHE A 112 -10.57 10.17 -5.66
CA PHE A 112 -10.12 9.63 -6.94
C PHE A 112 -11.02 8.48 -7.42
N GLY A 113 -11.99 8.05 -6.61
CA GLY A 113 -12.74 6.82 -6.85
C GLY A 113 -11.95 5.53 -6.62
N ALA A 114 -10.77 5.63 -6.00
CA ALA A 114 -9.91 4.49 -5.71
C ALA A 114 -10.35 3.80 -4.41
N GLY A 115 -10.46 2.46 -4.45
CA GLY A 115 -10.74 1.63 -3.28
C GLY A 115 -9.49 1.14 -2.55
N LEU A 116 -8.31 1.32 -3.15
CA LEU A 116 -7.06 0.73 -2.69
C LEU A 116 -5.98 1.79 -2.51
N VAL A 117 -5.28 1.75 -1.37
CA VAL A 117 -3.99 2.43 -1.19
C VAL A 117 -2.91 1.38 -0.94
N SER A 118 -1.88 1.40 -1.78
CA SER A 118 -0.82 0.38 -1.81
C SER A 118 0.56 1.02 -1.76
N GLY A 119 1.57 0.21 -1.42
CA GLY A 119 2.93 0.70 -1.33
C GLY A 119 3.84 -0.21 -0.53
N PHE A 120 5.12 0.15 -0.49
CA PHE A 120 6.10 -0.51 0.35
C PHE A 120 6.44 0.39 1.52
N THR A 121 6.35 -0.15 2.73
CA THR A 121 6.73 0.53 3.98
C THR A 121 8.25 0.64 4.16
N GLY A 122 9.05 0.18 3.19
CA GLY A 122 10.50 0.29 3.24
C GLY A 122 11.14 -0.65 4.25
N ARG A 123 12.20 -0.18 4.92
CA ARG A 123 13.09 -0.99 5.77
C ARG A 123 13.50 -0.22 7.03
N LEU A 124 13.77 -0.93 8.11
CA LEU A 124 14.54 -0.39 9.24
C LEU A 124 16.01 -0.26 8.85
N ARG A 125 16.51 0.98 8.71
CA ARG A 125 17.91 1.22 8.31
C ARG A 125 18.85 0.57 9.35
N GLY A 126 19.98 0.04 8.89
CA GLY A 126 20.94 -0.69 9.74
C GLY A 126 20.53 -2.08 10.25
N GLN A 127 19.31 -2.58 10.02
CA GLN A 127 18.86 -3.91 10.50
C GLN A 127 18.96 -5.01 9.43
N PRO A 128 19.08 -6.31 9.76
CA PRO A 128 19.05 -7.38 8.77
C PRO A 128 17.64 -7.60 8.17
N ILE A 129 17.54 -8.40 7.10
CA ILE A 129 16.31 -8.44 6.26
C ILE A 129 15.10 -9.09 6.96
N ASP A 130 15.39 -10.04 7.84
CA ASP A 130 14.47 -10.77 8.71
C ASP A 130 13.73 -9.88 9.73
N HIS A 131 14.25 -8.67 9.97
CA HIS A 131 13.62 -7.68 10.84
C HIS A 131 12.67 -6.72 10.11
N HIS A 132 12.56 -6.76 8.77
CA HIS A 132 11.61 -5.90 8.03
C HIS A 132 10.23 -6.55 7.95
N THR A 133 9.19 -5.78 8.22
CA THR A 133 7.80 -6.26 8.11
C THR A 133 7.21 -5.90 6.72
N HIS A 134 6.67 -6.93 6.08
CA HIS A 134 5.62 -7.06 5.04
C HIS A 134 5.05 -5.80 4.34
N MET A 135 4.85 -5.96 3.02
CA MET A 135 3.98 -5.13 2.17
C MET A 135 2.70 -4.70 2.90
N THR A 136 2.42 -3.41 2.93
CA THR A 136 1.19 -2.88 3.52
C THR A 136 0.24 -2.49 2.41
N VAL A 137 -0.83 -3.26 2.28
CA VAL A 137 -1.98 -2.93 1.42
C VAL A 137 -3.11 -2.54 2.36
N THR A 138 -3.65 -1.34 2.19
CA THR A 138 -4.82 -0.89 2.95
C THR A 138 -5.99 -0.75 1.99
N GLU A 139 -7.01 -1.56 2.20
CA GLU A 139 -8.31 -1.34 1.57
C GLU A 139 -9.00 -0.17 2.27
N THR A 140 -9.45 0.79 1.46
CA THR A 140 -10.23 1.91 1.99
C THR A 140 -11.62 1.38 2.32
N PRO A 141 -12.18 1.65 3.52
CA PRO A 141 -13.49 1.13 3.88
C PRO A 141 -14.54 1.64 2.89
N GLN A 142 -15.43 0.74 2.45
CA GLN A 142 -16.66 1.16 1.77
C GLN A 142 -17.46 2.04 2.72
N ARG A 143 -18.14 3.06 2.19
CA ARG A 143 -18.84 4.12 2.94
C ARG A 143 -19.62 3.56 4.15
N GLY A 144 -19.16 3.83 5.37
CA GLY A 144 -19.83 3.42 6.61
C GLY A 144 -18.92 2.74 7.66
N GLU A 145 -17.72 2.31 7.28
CA GLU A 145 -16.79 1.62 8.19
C GLU A 145 -15.57 2.47 8.56
N ARG A 146 -15.10 2.36 9.81
CA ARG A 146 -13.94 3.10 10.31
C ARG A 146 -12.65 2.51 9.72
N PRO A 147 -11.70 3.33 9.24
CA PRO A 147 -10.45 2.81 8.68
C PRO A 147 -9.59 2.12 9.75
N VAL A 148 -9.05 0.94 9.41
CA VAL A 148 -8.21 0.08 10.25
C VAL A 148 -6.78 0.66 10.35
N ILE A 149 -6.65 1.88 10.87
CA ILE A 149 -5.34 2.51 11.10
C ILE A 149 -4.91 2.32 12.56
N GLU A 150 -5.87 2.12 13.46
CA GLU A 150 -5.60 2.03 14.90
C GLU A 150 -4.89 0.71 15.30
N GLN A 151 -5.09 -0.39 14.57
CA GLN A 151 -4.46 -1.66 14.90
C GLN A 151 -2.94 -1.69 14.67
N LEU A 152 -2.41 -0.96 13.67
CA LEU A 152 -0.96 -0.96 13.39
C LEU A 152 -0.17 -0.15 14.41
N LEU A 153 -0.76 0.93 14.95
CA LEU A 153 -0.16 1.78 15.98
C LEU A 153 -0.34 1.19 17.39
N VAL A 154 -1.49 0.57 17.68
CA VAL A 154 -1.77 -0.04 18.99
C VAL A 154 -0.99 -1.34 19.20
N SER A 155 -0.80 -2.17 18.17
CA SER A 155 0.02 -3.40 18.26
C SER A 155 1.48 -3.13 18.68
N ARG A 156 2.01 -1.92 18.42
CA ARG A 156 3.38 -1.52 18.83
C ARG A 156 3.50 -1.10 20.31
N ARG A 157 2.41 -0.69 20.97
CA ARG A 157 2.43 -0.40 22.41
C ARG A 157 2.48 -1.68 23.24
N ASP A 158 1.73 -2.70 22.84
CA ASP A 158 1.66 -3.98 23.57
C ASP A 158 2.94 -4.82 23.42
N ARG A 159 3.55 -4.85 22.23
CA ARG A 159 4.75 -5.66 22.00
C ARG A 159 5.99 -5.15 22.72
N ARG A 160 6.09 -3.84 23.02
CA ARG A 160 7.20 -3.30 23.83
C ARG A 160 7.07 -3.66 25.32
N GLN A 161 5.85 -3.78 25.85
CA GLN A 161 5.65 -4.16 27.26
C GLN A 161 5.91 -5.66 27.48
N ASN A 162 5.61 -6.52 26.49
CA ASN A 162 5.73 -7.96 26.67
C ASN A 162 7.17 -8.52 26.48
N VAL A 163 8.06 -7.78 25.81
CA VAL A 163 9.48 -8.22 25.65
C VAL A 163 10.31 -7.92 26.90
N GLN A 164 9.96 -6.90 27.69
CA GLN A 164 10.68 -6.59 28.94
C GLN A 164 10.35 -7.54 30.10
N SER A 165 9.26 -8.30 30.04
CA SER A 165 8.83 -9.22 31.11
C SER A 165 9.38 -10.65 31.00
N HIS A 166 10.04 -11.02 29.89
CA HIS A 166 10.46 -12.40 29.63
C HIS A 166 11.95 -12.71 29.94
N HIS A 167 12.68 -11.77 30.56
CA HIS A 167 14.06 -12.00 31.03
C HIS A 167 14.16 -12.58 32.45
N ALA A 168 13.12 -13.28 32.92
CA ALA A 168 13.18 -14.06 34.17
C ALA A 168 13.40 -15.55 33.88
N LYS A 169 14.66 -15.98 34.07
CA LYS A 169 15.19 -17.35 34.29
C LYS A 169 14.24 -18.53 33.98
N LEU A 170 14.54 -19.28 32.91
CA LEU A 170 14.09 -20.66 32.74
C LEU A 170 15.21 -21.65 33.11
N PRO A 171 14.96 -22.68 33.94
CA PRO A 171 15.99 -23.64 34.34
C PRO A 171 16.32 -24.62 33.21
N ARG A 172 17.62 -24.93 33.06
CA ARG A 172 18.13 -25.90 32.07
C ARG A 172 17.65 -27.31 32.43
N ARG A 173 16.75 -27.89 31.61
CA ARG A 173 16.44 -29.32 31.63
C ARG A 173 17.35 -30.05 30.64
N VAL A 174 18.21 -30.92 31.18
CA VAL A 174 19.03 -31.87 30.42
C VAL A 174 18.11 -32.96 29.88
N ILE A 175 18.01 -33.09 28.55
CA ILE A 175 17.31 -34.19 27.89
C ILE A 175 18.37 -35.15 27.33
N ARG A 176 18.41 -36.38 27.86
CA ARG A 176 19.27 -37.47 27.36
C ARG A 176 18.71 -37.97 26.02
N ARG A 177 19.58 -38.13 25.01
CA ARG A 177 19.25 -38.73 23.70
C ARG A 177 19.24 -40.27 23.80
N PRO A 178 18.29 -40.97 23.18
CA PRO A 178 18.47 -42.38 22.83
C PRO A 178 19.24 -42.51 21.49
N GLN A 179 20.08 -43.53 21.40
CA GLN A 179 20.87 -43.88 20.22
C GLN A 179 20.05 -44.64 19.17
N ALA A 180 20.34 -44.34 17.89
CA ALA A 180 20.32 -45.25 16.73
C ALA A 180 20.74 -44.41 15.49
N SER A 181 22.00 -44.50 15.04
CA SER A 181 22.51 -45.37 13.96
C SER A 181 22.06 -44.96 12.55
N GLY A 182 22.97 -44.40 11.75
CA GLY A 182 22.80 -44.28 10.28
C GLY A 182 23.48 -43.09 9.58
N ALA A 183 24.75 -43.26 9.21
CA ALA A 183 25.54 -42.66 8.11
C ALA A 183 25.23 -41.25 7.53
N LEU A 184 26.17 -40.33 7.83
CA LEU A 184 26.94 -39.40 6.97
C LEU A 184 26.68 -39.43 5.43
N TRP A 185 26.58 -38.26 4.78
CA TRP A 185 27.57 -37.72 3.80
C TRP A 185 27.20 -36.32 3.25
N ILE A 186 28.27 -35.58 2.97
CA ILE A 186 28.45 -34.17 2.57
C ILE A 186 28.48 -34.05 1.04
N CYS A 187 28.08 -32.90 0.48
CA CYS A 187 28.65 -32.28 -0.74
C CYS A 187 28.23 -30.80 -0.74
N SER A 188 29.16 -29.86 -0.48
CA SER A 188 30.06 -29.16 -1.43
C SER A 188 29.37 -27.97 -2.10
#